data_AF-A0A7C9AZW9-F1
#
_entry.id   AF-A0A7C9AZW9-F1
#
_cell.length_a   1.000
_cell.length_b   1.000
_cell.length_c   1.000
_cell.angle_alpha   90.00
_cell.angle_beta   90.00
_cell.angle_gamma   90.00
#
_symmetry.space_group_name_H-M   'P 1'
#
loop_
_entity.id
_entity.type
_entity.pdbx_description
1 polymer ?
#
loop_
_entity_poly.entity_id
_entity_poly.type
_entity_poly.pdbx_seq_one_letter_code
_entity_poly.pdbx_strand_id
1 'polypeptide(L)'
;FASWTPDTDCCEWYLVKCDEKTNRIISLSVTEDEEVAGPIPDAVGDLPYLNELTFVHVPNLVGPIPQAIARLKYLQSLWISHANITGAVPDFLGQLTELNYINLSVN
;
A
#
# COMPACT_ATOMS: atom_id res chain seq x y z
N PHE A 1 -12.50 -0.39 -8.90
CA PHE A 1 -11.85 -1.58 -9.50
C PHE A 1 -12.89 -2.58 -9.98
N ALA A 2 -12.94 -2.88 -11.28
CA ALA A 2 -13.94 -3.81 -11.82
C ALA A 2 -13.72 -5.29 -11.43
N SER A 3 -12.51 -5.65 -10.99
CA SER A 3 -12.14 -7.03 -10.61
C SER A 3 -12.36 -7.36 -9.13
N TRP A 4 -12.51 -6.36 -8.27
CA TRP A 4 -12.67 -6.54 -6.82
C TRP A 4 -14.14 -6.74 -6.51
N THR A 5 -14.59 -7.99 -6.57
CA THR A 5 -15.97 -8.34 -6.19
C THR A 5 -15.94 -9.41 -5.11
N PRO A 6 -16.99 -9.51 -4.27
CA PRO A 6 -17.06 -10.54 -3.24
C PRO A 6 -17.04 -11.98 -3.78
N ASP A 7 -17.37 -12.16 -5.06
CA ASP A 7 -17.49 -13.47 -5.72
C ASP A 7 -16.19 -13.92 -6.40
N THR A 8 -15.16 -13.06 -6.46
CA THR A 8 -13.85 -13.38 -7.02
C THR A 8 -12.82 -13.59 -5.91
N ASP A 9 -11.96 -14.59 -6.08
CA ASP A 9 -10.82 -14.79 -5.18
C ASP A 9 -9.97 -13.51 -5.17
N CYS A 10 -9.66 -13.00 -3.98
CA CYS A 10 -8.88 -11.78 -3.82
C CYS A 10 -7.46 -11.88 -4.39
N CYS A 11 -6.93 -13.10 -4.55
CA CYS A 11 -5.64 -13.33 -5.18
C CYS A 11 -5.69 -13.15 -6.71
N GLU A 12 -6.89 -13.13 -7.30
CA GLU A 12 -7.14 -12.81 -8.72
C GLU A 12 -7.52 -11.34 -8.91
N TRP A 13 -7.64 -10.57 -7.84
CA TRP A 13 -7.93 -9.15 -7.93
C TRP A 13 -6.77 -8.42 -8.61
N TYR A 14 -7.13 -7.58 -9.58
CA TYR A 14 -6.16 -6.68 -10.20
C TYR A 14 -5.47 -5.86 -9.10
N LEU A 15 -4.15 -5.68 -9.19
CA LEU A 15 -3.31 -4.95 -8.22
C LEU A 15 -2.96 -5.69 -6.92
N VAL A 16 -3.50 -6.89 -6.69
CA VAL A 16 -3.19 -7.73 -5.54
C VAL A 16 -2.32 -8.90 -5.96
N LYS A 17 -1.33 -9.25 -5.14
CA LYS A 17 -0.56 -10.49 -5.27
C LYS A 17 -0.61 -11.26 -3.96
N CYS A 18 -0.84 -12.57 -4.06
CA CYS A 18 -0.77 -13.49 -2.93
C CYS A 18 0.49 -14.34 -2.96
N ASP A 19 0.91 -14.79 -1.78
CA ASP A 19 1.92 -15.84 -1.64
C ASP A 19 1.34 -17.21 -2.04
N GLU A 20 2.05 -17.93 -2.90
CA GLU A 20 1.59 -19.18 -3.51
C GLU A 20 1.42 -20.34 -2.50
N LYS A 21 2.04 -20.26 -1.31
CA LYS A 21 2.00 -21.33 -0.31
C LYS A 21 0.95 -21.08 0.76
N THR A 22 0.79 -19.82 1.15
CA THR A 22 -0.05 -19.41 2.28
C THR A 22 -1.35 -18.76 1.85
N ASN A 23 -1.49 -18.41 0.56
CA ASN A 23 -2.62 -17.65 0.00
C ASN A 23 -2.89 -16.34 0.76
N ARG A 24 -1.85 -15.73 1.34
CA ARG A 24 -1.93 -14.43 2.00
C ARG A 24 -1.56 -13.34 1.02
N ILE A 25 -2.25 -12.21 1.08
CA ILE A 25 -1.89 -11.00 0.33
C ILE A 25 -0.51 -10.52 0.79
N ILE A 26 0.41 -10.38 -0.14
CA ILE A 26 1.80 -9.94 0.08
C ILE A 26 2.15 -8.66 -0.68
N SER A 27 1.39 -8.28 -1.71
CA SER A 27 1.59 -7.04 -2.45
C SER A 27 0.26 -6.39 -2.79
N LEU A 28 0.19 -5.07 -2.62
CA LEU A 28 -0.88 -4.20 -3.07
C LEU A 28 -0.25 -3.04 -3.84
N SER A 29 -0.51 -2.96 -5.15
CA SER A 29 0.16 -2.01 -6.03
C SER A 29 -0.81 -1.28 -6.92
N VAL A 30 -1.13 -0.03 -6.60
CA VAL A 30 -1.96 0.86 -7.43
C VAL A 30 -1.06 1.75 -8.28
N THR A 31 -1.24 1.73 -9.60
CA THR A 31 -0.41 2.52 -10.52
C THR A 31 -1.26 3.14 -11.63
N GLU A 32 -0.97 4.40 -12.00
CA GLU A 32 -1.61 5.09 -13.14
C GLU A 32 -3.14 5.10 -13.03
N ASP A 33 -3.66 5.53 -11.87
CA ASP A 33 -5.08 5.52 -11.57
C ASP A 33 -5.55 6.91 -11.10
N GLU A 34 -6.38 7.56 -11.90
CA GLU A 34 -6.97 8.87 -11.59
C GLU A 34 -8.26 8.76 -10.76
N GLU A 35 -8.89 7.59 -10.69
CA GLU A 35 -10.16 7.38 -10.00
C GLU A 35 -9.96 7.05 -8.52
N VAL A 36 -8.78 6.55 -8.14
CA VAL A 36 -8.40 6.35 -6.75
C VAL A 36 -8.15 7.70 -6.08
N ALA A 37 -9.04 8.05 -5.15
CA ALA A 37 -9.05 9.33 -4.48
C ALA A 37 -9.18 9.21 -2.96
N GLY A 38 -8.72 10.24 -2.26
CA GLY A 38 -8.77 10.34 -0.80
C GLY A 38 -7.51 9.81 -0.13
N PRO A 39 -7.55 9.62 1.20
CA PRO A 39 -6.39 9.14 1.95
C PRO A 39 -6.17 7.64 1.82
N ILE A 40 -4.93 7.21 2.07
CA ILE A 40 -4.61 5.80 2.30
C ILE A 40 -5.42 5.35 3.54
N PRO A 41 -6.33 4.38 3.41
CA PRO A 41 -7.20 3.98 4.52
C PRO A 41 -6.43 3.15 5.56
N ASP A 42 -6.83 3.27 6.83
CA ASP A 42 -6.26 2.47 7.93
C ASP A 42 -6.42 0.96 7.74
N ALA A 43 -7.37 0.53 6.91
CA ALA A 43 -7.60 -0.87 6.54
C ALA A 43 -6.39 -1.51 5.82
N VAL A 44 -5.49 -0.71 5.23
CA VAL A 44 -4.22 -1.25 4.69
C VAL A 44 -3.40 -1.93 5.80
N GLY A 45 -3.49 -1.43 7.03
CA GLY A 45 -2.84 -2.04 8.20
C GLY A 45 -3.44 -3.38 8.65
N ASP A 46 -4.51 -3.85 8.00
CA ASP A 46 -5.17 -5.13 8.27
C ASP A 46 -4.72 -6.23 7.29
N LEU A 47 -3.68 -5.95 6.50
CA LEU A 47 -2.98 -6.90 5.64
C LEU A 47 -1.65 -7.32 6.30
N PRO A 48 -1.65 -8.16 7.35
CA PRO A 48 -0.49 -8.35 8.22
C PRO A 48 0.72 -8.98 7.55
N TYR A 49 0.56 -9.60 6.37
CA TYR A 49 1.61 -10.26 5.59
C TYR A 49 2.08 -9.43 4.38
N LEU A 50 1.66 -8.16 4.30
CA LEU A 50 2.05 -7.29 3.20
C LEU A 50 3.55 -7.01 3.23
N ASN A 51 4.23 -7.32 2.12
CA ASN A 51 5.65 -7.06 1.91
C ASN A 51 5.86 -5.81 1.05
N GLU A 52 4.93 -5.52 0.14
CA GLU A 52 5.02 -4.42 -0.80
C GLU A 52 3.73 -3.60 -0.79
N LEU A 53 3.88 -2.29 -0.60
CA LEU A 53 2.79 -1.32 -0.72
C LEU A 53 3.21 -0.23 -1.70
N THR A 54 2.51 -0.16 -2.83
CA THR A 54 2.86 0.74 -3.94
C THR A 54 1.67 1.60 -4.36
N PHE A 55 1.90 2.90 -4.46
CA PHE A 55 1.01 3.90 -5.06
C PHE A 55 1.83 4.81 -5.98
N VAL A 56 1.75 4.63 -7.30
CA VAL A 56 2.51 5.43 -8.26
C VAL A 56 1.60 6.09 -9.29
N HIS A 57 1.77 7.39 -9.56
CA HIS A 57 0.90 8.11 -10.49
C HIS A 57 -0.58 8.00 -10.08
N VAL A 58 -0.87 8.35 -8.83
CA VAL A 58 -2.22 8.36 -8.24
C VAL A 58 -2.49 9.77 -7.72
N PRO A 59 -2.81 10.74 -8.61
CA PRO A 59 -2.77 12.17 -8.28
C PRO A 59 -3.82 12.61 -7.25
N ASN A 60 -4.90 11.84 -7.12
CA ASN A 60 -5.98 12.12 -6.18
C ASN A 60 -5.81 11.42 -4.82
N LEU A 61 -4.72 10.67 -4.62
CA LEU A 61 -4.32 10.13 -3.33
C LEU A 61 -3.69 11.24 -2.49
N VAL A 62 -4.35 11.58 -1.38
CA VAL A 62 -4.05 12.77 -0.57
C VAL A 62 -3.86 12.43 0.91
N GLY A 63 -3.47 13.41 1.72
CA GLY A 63 -3.38 13.24 3.17
C GLY A 63 -2.10 12.51 3.61
N PRO A 64 -1.96 12.19 4.91
CA PRO A 64 -0.72 11.64 5.44
C PRO A 64 -0.61 10.12 5.28
N ILE A 65 0.63 9.62 5.41
CA ILE A 65 0.90 8.19 5.58
C ILE A 65 0.29 7.74 6.93
N PRO A 66 -0.68 6.81 6.94
CA PRO A 66 -1.44 6.47 8.15
C PRO A 66 -0.61 5.64 9.14
N GLN A 67 -0.83 5.87 10.44
CA GLN A 67 -0.20 5.12 11.54
C GLN A 67 -0.45 3.61 11.45
N ALA A 68 -1.55 3.19 10.79
CA ALA A 68 -1.88 1.79 10.56
C ALA A 68 -0.75 1.02 9.84
N ILE A 69 0.07 1.68 9.02
CA ILE A 69 1.23 1.05 8.35
C ILE A 69 2.26 0.51 9.38
N ALA A 70 2.31 1.05 10.60
CA ALA A 70 3.15 0.52 11.68
C ALA A 70 2.81 -0.94 12.08
N ARG A 71 1.62 -1.44 11.69
CA ARG A 71 1.20 -2.84 11.92
C ARG A 71 1.79 -3.82 10.90
N LEU A 72 2.30 -3.35 9.76
CA LEU A 72 2.80 -4.18 8.67
C LEU A 72 4.22 -4.66 8.93
N LYS A 73 4.37 -5.62 9.84
CA LYS A 73 5.70 -6.08 10.33
C LYS A 73 6.59 -6.74 9.28
N TYR A 74 6.02 -7.21 8.18
CA TYR A 74 6.75 -7.80 7.06
C TYR A 74 6.96 -6.84 5.88
N LEU A 75 6.56 -5.57 6.01
CA LEU A 75 6.70 -4.61 4.93
C LEU A 75 8.19 -4.39 4.59
N GLN A 76 8.55 -4.69 3.36
CA GLN A 76 9.90 -4.57 2.81
C GLN A 76 10.04 -3.36 1.89
N SER A 77 8.97 -3.00 1.19
CA SER A 77 8.95 -1.89 0.23
C SER A 77 7.73 -1.00 0.46
N LEU A 78 7.99 0.29 0.66
CA LEU A 78 7.00 1.35 0.63
C LEU A 78 7.32 2.32 -0.50
N TRP A 79 6.52 2.31 -1.56
CA TRP A 79 6.70 3.19 -2.71
C TRP A 79 5.46 4.03 -2.94
N ILE A 80 5.53 5.31 -2.60
CA ILE A 80 4.49 6.28 -2.91
C ILE A 80 5.12 7.44 -3.70
N SER A 81 4.82 7.56 -4.98
CA SER A 81 5.39 8.63 -5.81
C SER A 81 4.44 9.16 -6.85
N HIS A 82 4.59 10.43 -7.25
CA HIS A 82 3.64 11.11 -8.13
C HIS A 82 2.21 11.04 -7.58
N ALA A 83 2.07 11.33 -6.28
CA ALA A 83 0.80 11.48 -5.60
C ALA A 83 0.76 12.84 -4.87
N ASN A 84 -0.17 13.03 -3.95
CA ASN A 84 -0.33 14.30 -3.22
C ASN A 84 -0.36 14.03 -1.70
N ILE A 85 0.53 13.15 -1.24
CA ILE A 85 0.69 12.80 0.16
C ILE A 85 1.30 13.97 0.93
N THR A 86 0.69 14.31 2.06
CA THR A 86 1.06 15.49 2.87
C THR A 86 1.50 15.10 4.27
N GLY A 87 2.04 16.06 5.02
CA GLY A 87 2.50 15.84 6.40
C GLY A 87 3.95 15.37 6.50
N ALA A 88 4.38 15.05 7.71
CA ALA A 88 5.75 14.61 7.97
C ALA A 88 5.92 13.13 7.58
N VAL A 89 7.14 12.78 7.17
CA VAL A 89 7.55 11.36 7.06
C VAL A 89 7.44 10.75 8.47
N PRO A 90 6.61 9.71 8.69
CA PRO A 90 6.36 9.23 10.04
C PRO A 90 7.53 8.47 10.66
N ASP A 91 7.83 8.77 11.93
CA ASP A 91 8.92 8.12 12.68
C ASP A 91 8.71 6.61 12.88
N PHE A 92 7.46 6.13 12.84
CA PHE A 92 7.17 4.70 12.95
C PHE A 92 7.77 3.88 11.79
N LEU A 93 8.10 4.50 10.66
CA LEU A 93 8.77 3.81 9.56
C LEU A 93 10.11 3.21 10.02
N GLY A 94 10.79 3.86 10.99
CA GLY A 94 12.00 3.32 11.62
C GLY A 94 11.76 2.09 12.52
N GLN A 95 10.51 1.75 12.84
CA GLN A 95 10.15 0.56 13.61
C GLN A 95 9.82 -0.65 12.72
N LEU A 96 9.75 -0.46 11.40
CA LEU A 96 9.51 -1.54 10.43
C LEU A 96 10.86 -2.18 10.09
N THR A 97 11.24 -3.22 10.84
CA THR A 97 12.58 -3.81 10.78
C THR A 97 12.89 -4.51 9.45
N GLU A 98 11.87 -4.94 8.72
CA GLU A 98 12.02 -5.56 7.39
C GLU A 98 12.08 -4.53 6.24
N LEU A 99 11.74 -3.27 6.53
CA LEU A 99 11.64 -2.21 5.52
C LEU A 99 13.03 -1.84 5.02
N ASN A 100 13.29 -2.08 3.75
CA ASN A 100 14.59 -1.86 3.11
C ASN A 100 14.51 -0.92 1.90
N TYR A 101 13.31 -0.63 1.41
CA TYR A 101 13.08 0.33 0.34
C TYR A 101 11.99 1.32 0.72
N ILE A 102 12.31 2.60 0.61
CA ILE A 102 11.36 3.71 0.79
C ILE A 102 11.55 4.67 -0.38
N ASN A 103 10.47 4.93 -1.11
CA ASN A 103 10.41 5.99 -2.08
C ASN A 103 9.16 6.84 -1.84
N LEU A 104 9.37 8.08 -1.39
CA LEU A 104 8.33 9.07 -1.14
C LEU A 104 8.51 10.31 -2.04
N SER A 105 9.11 10.14 -3.23
CA SER A 105 9.43 11.26 -4.12
C SER A 105 8.21 11.79 -4.86
N VAL A 106 8.21 13.08 -5.20
CA VAL A 106 7.13 13.72 -5.97
C VAL A 106 5.76 13.53 -5.29
N ASN A 107 5.67 14.01 -4.04
CA ASN A 107 4.46 14.12 -3.21
C ASN A 107 4.29 15.54 -2.70
#